data_AF-A0A7W2ELX6-F1
#
_entry.id   AF-A0A7W2ELX6-F1
#
_cell.length_a   1.000
_cell.length_b   1.000
_cell.length_c   1.000
_cell.angle_alpha   90.00
_cell.angle_beta   90.00
_cell.angle_gamma   90.00
#
_symmetry.space_group_name_H-M   'P 1'
#
loop_
_entity.id
_entity.type
_entity.pdbx_description
1 polymer ?
#
loop_
_entity_poly.entity_id
_entity_poly.type
_entity_poly.pdbx_seq_one_letter_code
_entity_poly.pdbx_strand_id
1 'polypeptide(L)'
;MKQVLACVAVASVLSACGGGGSSAGSVVNPPTTVPFAKYVGEWKDVCQFHHRETITVATLTASATTATLSDRIDYFDNEDCSGALVATGVFSKPIATLQYVATENNATVHLQSGQSLTGAVDRGTATASDATVSFSGGGVSSSVVNGKTVWHIAYNGGGTDIQIINVLGANPGGLFLSSGQLYIVTAEGGSTNTFDASAPLSR
;
A
#
# COMPACT_ATOMS: atom_id res chain seq x y z
N MET A 1 4.40 18.99 11.02
CA MET A 1 4.81 18.48 9.70
C MET A 1 4.56 16.98 9.69
N LYS A 2 3.52 16.52 8.98
CA LYS A 2 3.20 15.09 8.89
C LYS A 2 3.90 14.53 7.66
N GLN A 3 4.83 13.61 7.85
CA GLN A 3 5.43 12.85 6.75
C GLN A 3 4.45 11.75 6.38
N VAL A 4 3.79 11.88 5.23
CA VAL A 4 3.07 10.75 4.64
C VAL A 4 4.14 9.89 3.98
N LEU A 5 4.60 8.87 4.70
CA LEU A 5 5.36 7.79 4.11
C LEU A 5 4.41 7.02 3.20
N ALA A 6 4.77 6.85 1.94
CA ALA A 6 4.33 5.67 1.21
C ALA A 6 4.92 4.47 1.99
N CYS A 7 4.12 3.89 2.89
CA CYS A 7 4.54 2.86 3.83
C CYS A 7 5.00 1.60 3.09
N VAL A 8 6.28 1.56 2.74
CA VAL A 8 7.02 0.34 2.49
C VAL A 8 8.09 0.29 3.57
N ALA A 9 7.83 -0.47 4.63
CA ALA A 9 8.73 -0.60 5.76
C ALA A 9 10.06 -1.21 5.28
N VAL A 10 11.15 -0.47 5.42
CA VAL A 10 12.50 -0.90 5.01
C VAL A 10 13.23 -1.45 6.23
N ALA A 11 13.43 -2.76 6.25
CA ALA A 11 14.39 -3.41 7.15
C ALA A 11 15.52 -4.00 6.32
N SER A 12 16.66 -3.32 6.32
CA SER A 12 17.90 -3.74 5.66
C SER A 12 18.75 -4.61 6.58
N VAL A 13 19.09 -5.84 6.16
CA VAL A 13 20.36 -6.50 6.52
C VAL A 13 20.71 -7.65 5.57
N LEU A 14 22.02 -7.78 5.35
CA LEU A 14 22.73 -8.74 4.50
C LEU A 14 22.44 -10.20 4.87
N SER A 15 22.30 -11.06 3.87
CA SER A 15 22.93 -12.39 3.90
C SER A 15 23.07 -13.00 2.51
N ALA A 16 24.06 -13.88 2.41
CA ALA A 16 24.66 -14.44 1.21
C ALA A 16 24.22 -15.90 0.95
N CYS A 17 24.45 -16.31 -0.30
CA CYS A 17 24.88 -17.65 -0.75
C CYS A 17 23.84 -18.79 -0.94
N GLY A 18 23.95 -19.39 -2.13
CA GLY A 18 23.71 -20.82 -2.42
C GLY A 18 22.27 -21.18 -2.79
N GLY A 19 21.95 -21.96 -3.83
CA GLY A 19 22.74 -22.79 -4.73
C GLY A 19 21.83 -23.88 -5.30
N GLY A 20 21.83 -23.99 -6.64
CA GLY A 20 21.44 -25.08 -7.56
C GLY A 20 20.50 -26.25 -7.16
N GLY A 21 19.60 -26.60 -8.08
CA GLY A 21 18.99 -27.93 -8.14
C GLY A 21 17.86 -28.04 -9.17
N SER A 22 18.20 -28.36 -10.42
CA SER A 22 17.25 -28.60 -11.53
C SER A 22 16.53 -29.94 -11.37
N SER A 23 15.22 -29.99 -11.67
CA SER A 23 14.53 -31.22 -12.09
C SER A 23 13.38 -30.89 -13.04
N ALA A 24 13.36 -31.62 -14.14
CA ALA A 24 12.54 -31.38 -15.32
C ALA A 24 11.15 -32.01 -15.22
N GLY A 25 10.19 -31.36 -15.90
CA GLY A 25 9.19 -32.05 -16.70
C GLY A 25 7.98 -32.63 -15.97
N SER A 26 7.07 -31.77 -15.52
CA SER A 26 5.64 -32.08 -15.55
C SER A 26 4.97 -31.01 -16.38
N VAL A 27 4.23 -31.43 -17.42
CA VAL A 27 3.33 -30.53 -18.16
C VAL A 27 2.15 -30.27 -17.23
N VAL A 28 2.38 -29.32 -16.32
CA VAL A 28 1.35 -28.73 -15.47
C VAL A 28 0.53 -27.88 -16.42
N ASN A 29 -0.73 -28.27 -16.63
CA ASN A 29 -1.74 -27.33 -17.11
C ASN A 29 -1.61 -26.09 -16.20
N PRO A 30 -1.20 -24.91 -16.70
CA PRO A 30 -0.83 -23.83 -15.80
C PRO A 30 -2.04 -23.58 -14.91
N PRO A 31 -1.90 -23.62 -13.57
CA PRO A 31 -2.96 -23.10 -12.74
C PRO A 31 -3.16 -21.67 -13.22
N THR A 32 -4.33 -21.37 -13.77
CA THR A 32 -4.80 -20.01 -13.99
C THR A 32 -5.17 -19.39 -12.64
N THR A 33 -4.31 -19.59 -11.64
CA THR A 33 -4.34 -18.80 -10.41
C THR A 33 -4.04 -17.38 -10.84
N VAL A 34 -5.07 -16.55 -10.73
CA VAL A 34 -5.06 -15.10 -10.89
C VAL A 34 -4.92 -14.50 -9.49
N PRO A 35 -3.73 -14.58 -8.86
CA PRO A 35 -3.58 -14.45 -7.41
C PRO A 35 -4.10 -13.11 -6.90
N PHE A 36 -3.91 -12.05 -7.68
CA PHE A 36 -4.35 -10.73 -7.26
C PHE A 36 -5.79 -10.35 -7.63
N ALA A 37 -6.51 -11.18 -8.40
CA ALA A 37 -7.85 -10.83 -8.88
C ALA A 37 -8.83 -10.55 -7.73
N LYS A 38 -8.72 -11.27 -6.61
CA LYS A 38 -9.61 -11.08 -5.43
C LYS A 38 -9.41 -9.74 -4.71
N TYR A 39 -8.26 -9.09 -4.90
CA TYR A 39 -7.99 -7.78 -4.28
C TYR A 39 -8.43 -6.62 -5.15
N VAL A 40 -8.76 -6.83 -6.43
CA VAL A 40 -9.13 -5.75 -7.36
C VAL A 40 -10.35 -4.97 -6.83
N GLY A 41 -10.22 -3.65 -6.82
CA GLY A 41 -11.24 -2.72 -6.35
C GLY A 41 -10.66 -1.52 -5.60
N GLU A 42 -11.55 -0.67 -5.12
CA GLU A 42 -11.24 0.42 -4.21
C GLU A 42 -11.34 -0.05 -2.76
N TRP A 43 -10.40 0.38 -1.94
CA TRP A 43 -10.29 0.06 -0.53
C TRP A 43 -9.98 1.32 0.24
N LYS A 44 -10.83 1.64 1.21
CA LYS A 44 -10.80 2.87 1.97
C LYS A 44 -10.33 2.59 3.39
N ASP A 45 -9.41 3.40 3.87
CA ASP A 45 -9.11 3.42 5.30
C ASP A 45 -10.31 3.98 6.06
N VAL A 46 -10.33 3.75 7.38
CA VAL A 46 -11.20 4.49 8.28
C VAL A 46 -10.88 5.98 8.20
N CYS A 47 -11.84 6.82 8.56
CA CYS A 47 -11.52 8.22 8.73
C CYS A 47 -10.52 8.39 9.88
N GLN A 48 -9.44 9.12 9.63
CA GLN A 48 -8.48 9.49 10.66
C GLN A 48 -8.37 11.00 10.70
N PHE A 49 -8.91 11.65 11.73
CA PHE A 49 -8.99 13.11 11.79
C PHE A 49 -9.69 13.65 10.52
N HIS A 50 -9.12 14.61 9.81
CA HIS A 50 -9.76 15.22 8.65
C HIS A 50 -9.53 14.48 7.32
N HIS A 51 -8.97 13.27 7.29
CA HIS A 51 -8.64 12.62 6.02
C HIS A 51 -8.99 11.13 5.93
N ARG A 52 -9.21 10.70 4.69
CA ARG A 52 -9.42 9.31 4.32
C ARG A 52 -8.55 8.96 3.11
N GLU A 53 -7.83 7.87 3.22
CA GLU A 53 -7.06 7.31 2.11
C GLU A 53 -7.89 6.25 1.38
N THR A 54 -7.76 6.23 0.05
CA THR A 54 -8.38 5.23 -0.83
C THR A 54 -7.31 4.59 -1.69
N ILE A 55 -7.04 3.32 -1.42
CA ILE A 55 -6.17 2.48 -2.23
C ILE A 55 -6.99 1.78 -3.30
N THR A 56 -6.63 1.99 -4.56
CA THR A 56 -7.15 1.22 -5.69
C THR A 56 -6.15 0.14 -6.06
N VAL A 57 -6.61 -1.11 -6.02
CA VAL A 57 -5.87 -2.27 -6.52
C VAL A 57 -6.38 -2.61 -7.91
N ALA A 58 -5.47 -2.67 -8.88
CA ALA A 58 -5.76 -3.09 -10.26
C ALA A 58 -4.72 -4.11 -10.72
N THR A 59 -5.06 -4.93 -11.72
CA THR A 59 -4.14 -5.91 -12.33
C THR A 59 -3.69 -5.44 -13.71
N LEU A 60 -2.41 -5.57 -14.02
CA LEU A 60 -1.87 -5.14 -15.33
C LEU A 60 -2.13 -6.12 -16.47
N THR A 61 -2.37 -7.39 -16.14
CA THR A 61 -2.52 -8.47 -17.12
C THR A 61 -3.71 -9.34 -16.76
N ALA A 62 -4.24 -10.07 -17.76
CA ALA A 62 -5.30 -11.07 -17.54
C ALA A 62 -4.86 -12.21 -16.61
N SER A 63 -3.54 -12.45 -16.47
CA SER A 63 -3.00 -13.43 -15.52
C SER A 63 -3.04 -12.94 -14.07
N ALA A 64 -3.31 -11.66 -13.81
CA ALA A 64 -3.35 -11.04 -12.48
C ALA A 64 -2.13 -11.38 -11.59
N THR A 65 -0.98 -11.64 -12.21
CA THR A 65 0.30 -11.90 -11.54
C THR A 65 1.01 -10.61 -11.15
N THR A 66 0.52 -9.47 -11.64
CA THR A 66 1.05 -8.15 -11.33
C THR A 66 -0.10 -7.24 -10.96
N ALA A 67 -0.03 -6.67 -9.77
CA ALA A 67 -1.00 -5.69 -9.28
C ALA A 67 -0.35 -4.32 -9.14
N THR A 68 -1.12 -3.26 -9.36
CA THR A 68 -0.73 -1.88 -9.07
C THR A 68 -1.57 -1.35 -7.93
N LEU A 69 -0.93 -0.59 -7.04
CA LEU A 69 -1.57 0.09 -5.94
C LEU A 69 -1.53 1.58 -6.27
N SER A 70 -2.69 2.20 -6.40
CA SER A 70 -2.83 3.65 -6.56
C SER A 70 -3.47 4.22 -5.31
N ASP A 71 -2.99 5.38 -4.87
CA ASP A 71 -3.50 6.02 -3.67
C ASP A 71 -4.18 7.35 -4.03
N ARG A 72 -5.17 7.72 -3.22
CA ARG A 72 -5.90 8.97 -3.25
C ARG A 72 -6.18 9.37 -1.81
N ILE A 73 -5.91 10.64 -1.50
CA ILE A 73 -6.10 11.18 -0.16
C ILE A 73 -7.16 12.27 -0.23
N ASP A 74 -8.27 12.11 0.47
CA ASP A 74 -9.32 13.12 0.56
C ASP A 74 -9.31 13.76 1.94
N TYR A 75 -9.36 15.09 1.99
CA TYR A 75 -9.46 15.89 3.21
C TYR A 75 -10.83 16.55 3.30
N PHE A 76 -11.41 16.46 4.49
CA PHE A 76 -12.75 16.92 4.79
C PHE A 76 -12.75 17.97 5.89
N ASP A 77 -13.80 18.77 5.91
CA ASP A 77 -13.94 19.85 6.87
C ASP A 77 -14.05 19.35 8.32
N ASN A 78 -14.67 18.18 8.54
CA ASN A 78 -14.86 17.59 9.87
C ASN A 78 -13.93 16.38 10.13
N GLU A 79 -13.61 16.14 11.41
CA GLU A 79 -12.74 15.05 11.88
C GLU A 79 -13.30 13.62 11.70
N ASP A 80 -14.57 13.48 11.34
CA ASP A 80 -15.20 12.21 10.99
C ASP A 80 -15.26 11.99 9.47
N CYS A 81 -14.56 12.85 8.72
CA CYS A 81 -14.55 12.89 7.26
C CYS A 81 -15.95 13.14 6.67
N SER A 82 -16.81 13.85 7.42
CA SER A 82 -18.05 14.42 6.93
C SER A 82 -17.88 15.88 6.50
N GLY A 83 -18.95 16.48 5.98
CA GLY A 83 -18.92 17.86 5.52
C GLY A 83 -18.28 18.03 4.15
N ALA A 84 -17.78 19.24 3.88
CA ALA A 84 -17.22 19.57 2.58
C ALA A 84 -15.87 18.89 2.37
N LEU A 85 -15.63 18.39 1.15
CA LEU A 85 -14.31 17.96 0.69
C LEU A 85 -13.48 19.22 0.40
N VAL A 86 -12.47 19.48 1.23
CA VAL A 86 -11.66 20.70 1.16
C VAL A 86 -10.40 20.52 0.34
N ALA A 87 -9.89 19.29 0.24
CA ALA A 87 -8.77 18.95 -0.63
C ALA A 87 -8.79 17.49 -1.09
N THR A 88 -8.26 17.24 -2.27
CA THR A 88 -8.00 15.92 -2.80
C THR A 88 -6.56 15.85 -3.32
N GLY A 89 -5.82 14.87 -2.80
CA GLY A 89 -4.49 14.47 -3.21
C GLY A 89 -4.55 13.32 -4.21
N VAL A 90 -3.93 13.50 -5.37
CA VAL A 90 -3.84 12.48 -6.44
C VAL A 90 -2.38 12.26 -6.81
N PHE A 91 -1.99 10.99 -6.84
CA PHE A 91 -0.67 10.57 -7.31
C PHE A 91 -0.64 10.48 -8.84
N SER A 92 0.48 10.87 -9.45
CA SER A 92 0.66 10.92 -10.91
C SER A 92 0.69 9.55 -11.60
N LYS A 93 0.89 8.48 -10.82
CA LYS A 93 0.91 7.08 -11.25
C LYS A 93 0.71 6.18 -10.02
N PRO A 94 0.49 4.87 -10.18
CA PRO A 94 0.44 3.95 -9.05
C PRO A 94 1.66 4.10 -8.15
N ILE A 95 1.45 4.14 -6.83
CA ILE A 95 2.50 4.31 -5.83
C ILE A 95 3.39 3.06 -5.69
N ALA A 96 2.86 1.89 -6.06
CA ALA A 96 3.62 0.65 -6.06
C ALA A 96 3.08 -0.35 -7.10
N THR A 97 3.95 -1.26 -7.49
CA THR A 97 3.59 -2.47 -8.25
C THR A 97 4.00 -3.69 -7.44
N LEU A 98 3.11 -4.68 -7.34
CA LEU A 98 3.35 -5.95 -6.68
C LEU A 98 3.44 -7.07 -7.72
N GLN A 99 4.59 -7.71 -7.80
CA GLN A 99 4.81 -8.87 -8.67
C GLN A 99 4.66 -10.16 -7.87
N TYR A 100 3.70 -11.01 -8.23
CA TYR A 100 3.40 -12.25 -7.52
C TYR A 100 4.60 -13.20 -7.50
N VAL A 101 4.79 -13.83 -6.34
CA VAL A 101 5.80 -14.87 -6.09
C VAL A 101 5.11 -16.18 -5.71
N ALA A 102 4.29 -16.19 -4.66
CA ALA A 102 3.60 -17.38 -4.17
C ALA A 102 2.44 -17.02 -3.22
N THR A 103 1.45 -17.91 -3.09
CA THR A 103 0.49 -17.88 -1.99
C THR A 103 1.04 -18.66 -0.81
N GLU A 104 1.18 -17.99 0.33
CA GLU A 104 1.54 -18.63 1.60
C GLU A 104 0.28 -18.94 2.39
N ASN A 105 0.00 -20.22 2.62
CA ASN A 105 -1.15 -20.66 3.41
C ASN A 105 -0.77 -20.74 4.89
N ASN A 106 -1.67 -20.31 5.77
CA ASN A 106 -1.44 -20.26 7.23
C ASN A 106 -0.31 -19.31 7.64
N ALA A 107 -0.12 -18.23 6.87
CA ALA A 107 0.76 -17.14 7.25
C ALA A 107 0.25 -16.41 8.49
N THR A 108 1.20 -15.97 9.33
CA THR A 108 0.92 -15.13 10.49
C THR A 108 1.07 -13.67 10.08
N VAL A 109 0.04 -12.88 10.35
CA VAL A 109 -0.01 -11.45 10.02
C VAL A 109 -0.19 -10.67 11.32
N HIS A 110 0.82 -9.90 11.70
CA HIS A 110 0.82 -9.04 12.86
C HIS A 110 0.18 -7.70 12.52
N LEU A 111 -0.87 -7.35 13.25
CA LEU A 111 -1.58 -6.09 13.11
C LEU A 111 -0.90 -5.02 13.98
N GLN A 112 -1.03 -3.75 13.57
CA GLN A 112 -0.55 -2.61 14.36
C GLN A 112 -1.16 -2.52 15.76
N SER A 113 -2.32 -3.15 15.99
CA SER A 113 -2.95 -3.27 17.31
C SER A 113 -2.24 -4.24 18.26
N GLY A 114 -1.24 -4.98 17.78
CA GLY A 114 -0.55 -6.05 18.51
C GLY A 114 -1.24 -7.41 18.43
N GLN A 115 -2.39 -7.51 17.75
CA GLN A 115 -3.07 -8.77 17.48
C GLN A 115 -2.43 -9.49 16.28
N SER A 116 -2.63 -10.81 16.18
CA SER A 116 -2.21 -11.61 15.03
C SER A 116 -3.42 -12.26 14.35
N LEU A 117 -3.39 -12.29 13.02
CA LEU A 117 -4.31 -13.03 12.18
C LEU A 117 -3.57 -14.18 11.50
N THR A 118 -4.30 -15.25 11.17
CA THR A 118 -3.77 -16.36 10.37
C THR A 118 -4.60 -16.53 9.11
N GLY A 119 -3.95 -16.70 7.97
CA GLY A 119 -4.65 -16.97 6.71
C GLY A 119 -3.73 -17.06 5.50
N ALA A 120 -4.31 -16.95 4.31
CA ALA A 120 -3.57 -17.03 3.06
C ALA A 120 -3.10 -15.64 2.60
N VAL A 121 -1.78 -15.47 2.45
CA VAL A 121 -1.16 -14.24 1.94
C VAL A 121 -0.69 -14.48 0.51
N ASP A 122 -1.10 -13.64 -0.43
CA ASP A 122 -0.52 -13.65 -1.78
C ASP A 122 0.72 -12.75 -1.78
N ARG A 123 1.88 -13.40 -1.72
CA ARG A 123 3.17 -12.73 -1.60
C ARG A 123 3.68 -12.30 -2.95
N GLY A 124 4.44 -11.23 -2.93
CA GLY A 124 5.12 -10.70 -4.09
C GLY A 124 6.30 -9.82 -3.73
N THR A 125 6.96 -9.34 -4.76
CA THR A 125 7.94 -8.26 -4.66
C THR A 125 7.21 -6.94 -4.90
N ALA A 126 7.12 -6.10 -3.87
CA ALA A 126 6.53 -4.77 -3.96
C ALA A 126 7.62 -3.78 -4.36
N THR A 127 7.44 -3.12 -5.50
CA THR A 127 8.34 -2.08 -6.01
C THR A 127 7.63 -0.73 -5.93
N ALA A 128 8.17 0.16 -5.10
CA ALA A 128 7.67 1.53 -4.99
C ALA A 128 8.02 2.32 -6.26
N SER A 129 7.11 3.20 -6.68
CA SER A 129 7.35 4.10 -7.80
C SER A 129 7.83 5.48 -7.31
N ASP A 130 8.39 6.25 -8.23
CA ASP A 130 8.67 7.68 -8.07
C ASP A 130 7.42 8.55 -8.28
N ALA A 131 6.23 8.06 -7.91
CA ALA A 131 4.99 8.83 -8.02
C ALA A 131 5.12 10.17 -7.29
N THR A 132 4.53 11.20 -7.88
CA THR A 132 4.42 12.53 -7.27
C THR A 132 2.96 12.78 -6.96
N VAL A 133 2.67 13.46 -5.85
CA VAL A 133 1.30 13.84 -5.50
C VAL A 133 1.07 15.33 -5.71
N SER A 134 -0.13 15.66 -6.14
CA SER A 134 -0.65 17.02 -6.21
C SER A 134 -1.94 17.10 -5.41
N PHE A 135 -2.12 18.21 -4.68
CA PHE A 135 -3.36 18.50 -3.97
C PHE A 135 -4.13 19.60 -4.69
N SER A 136 -5.45 19.48 -4.70
CA SER A 136 -6.37 20.47 -5.26
C SER A 136 -7.62 20.58 -4.39
N GLY A 137 -8.24 21.77 -4.36
CA GLY A 137 -9.44 22.03 -3.54
C GLY A 137 -9.42 23.43 -2.91
N GLY A 138 -10.55 23.84 -2.34
CA GLY A 138 -10.72 25.17 -1.76
C GLY A 138 -9.87 25.43 -0.51
N GLY A 139 -9.48 24.37 0.20
CA GLY A 139 -8.59 24.44 1.37
C GLY A 139 -7.10 24.32 1.02
N VAL A 140 -6.72 24.24 -0.27
CA VAL A 140 -5.34 23.96 -0.67
C VAL A 140 -4.57 25.24 -0.97
N SER A 141 -3.39 25.36 -0.37
CA SER A 141 -2.32 26.24 -0.84
C SER A 141 -0.99 25.50 -0.81
N SER A 142 0.06 26.08 -1.38
CA SER A 142 1.39 25.47 -1.35
C SER A 142 2.50 26.52 -1.24
N SER A 143 3.61 26.08 -0.68
CA SER A 143 4.85 26.84 -0.62
C SER A 143 6.04 25.94 -0.97
N VAL A 144 7.18 26.54 -1.29
CA VAL A 144 8.43 25.80 -1.50
C VAL A 144 9.31 26.01 -0.27
N VAL A 145 9.62 24.92 0.43
CA VAL A 145 10.49 24.90 1.61
C VAL A 145 11.65 23.95 1.33
N ASN A 146 12.88 24.46 1.38
CA ASN A 146 14.10 23.69 1.08
C ASN A 146 14.06 22.98 -0.30
N GLY A 147 13.52 23.67 -1.32
CA GLY A 147 13.42 23.13 -2.68
C GLY A 147 12.35 22.05 -2.88
N LYS A 148 11.50 21.80 -1.88
CA LYS A 148 10.39 20.86 -1.95
C LYS A 148 9.06 21.57 -1.78
N THR A 149 8.05 21.14 -2.51
CA THR A 149 6.67 21.60 -2.32
C THR A 149 6.15 21.11 -0.98
N VAL A 150 5.65 22.05 -0.17
CA VAL A 150 4.85 21.79 1.02
C VAL A 150 3.42 22.18 0.68
N TRP A 151 2.49 21.24 0.85
CA TRP A 151 1.07 21.48 0.68
C TRP A 151 0.46 21.84 2.02
N HIS A 152 -0.25 22.95 2.06
CA HIS A 152 -0.99 23.42 3.22
C HIS A 152 -2.47 23.13 2.97
N ILE A 153 -3.07 22.29 3.81
CA ILE A 153 -4.47 21.91 3.73
C ILE A 153 -5.21 22.53 4.92
N ALA A 154 -6.07 23.50 4.64
CA ALA A 154 -6.95 24.12 5.64
C ALA A 154 -8.30 23.39 5.68
N TYR A 155 -8.81 23.20 6.89
CA TYR A 155 -10.12 22.64 7.21
C TYR A 155 -10.66 23.34 8.46
N ASN A 156 -11.94 23.16 8.76
CA ASN A 156 -12.54 23.72 9.97
C ASN A 156 -11.76 23.30 11.22
N GLY A 157 -11.45 24.27 12.07
CA GLY A 157 -10.67 24.04 13.30
C GLY A 157 -9.15 24.01 13.11
N GLY A 158 -8.60 24.12 11.88
CA GLY A 158 -7.15 24.22 11.70
C GLY A 158 -6.63 23.93 10.30
N GLY A 159 -5.53 23.16 10.24
CA GLY A 159 -4.91 22.76 8.99
C GLY A 159 -3.69 21.88 9.20
N THR A 160 -3.17 21.31 8.11
CA THR A 160 -1.98 20.46 8.13
C THR A 160 -1.03 20.78 6.99
N ASP A 161 0.26 20.56 7.27
CA ASP A 161 1.33 20.67 6.29
C ASP A 161 1.80 19.28 5.89
N ILE A 162 1.71 19.03 4.58
CA ILE A 162 2.08 17.78 3.94
C ILE A 162 3.33 18.03 3.09
N GLN A 163 4.38 17.29 3.39
CA GLN A 163 5.53 17.15 2.51
C GLN A 163 5.73 15.67 2.23
N ILE A 164 5.85 15.33 0.95
CA ILE A 164 5.88 13.93 0.51
C ILE A 164 7.32 13.53 0.29
N ILE A 165 7.66 12.37 0.83
CA ILE A 165 8.99 11.79 0.72
C ILE A 165 8.81 10.42 0.06
N ASN A 166 9.30 10.31 -1.17
CA ASN A 166 9.29 9.05 -1.89
C ASN A 166 10.42 8.16 -1.33
N VAL A 167 10.03 6.98 -0.85
CA VAL A 167 10.97 5.91 -0.51
C VAL A 167 10.97 4.94 -1.68
N LEU A 168 12.07 4.91 -2.44
CA LEU A 168 12.24 4.01 -3.57
C LEU A 168 12.84 2.68 -3.11
N GLY A 169 12.46 1.60 -3.76
CA GLY A 169 13.02 0.29 -3.50
C GLY A 169 12.06 -0.85 -3.84
N ALA A 170 12.57 -2.07 -3.72
CA ALA A 170 11.80 -3.29 -3.83
C ALA A 170 11.92 -4.09 -2.53
N ASN A 171 10.80 -4.49 -1.95
CA ASN A 171 10.77 -5.26 -0.72
C ASN A 171 9.81 -6.45 -0.83
N PRO A 172 10.11 -7.59 -0.18
CA PRO A 172 9.16 -8.69 -0.07
C PRO A 172 7.93 -8.25 0.73
N GLY A 173 6.75 -8.51 0.17
CA GLY A 173 5.48 -8.17 0.79
C GLY A 173 4.34 -8.96 0.17
N GLY A 174 3.13 -8.44 0.25
CA GLY A 174 1.96 -9.10 -0.32
C GLY A 174 0.66 -8.39 -0.03
N LEU A 175 -0.43 -9.06 -0.37
CA LEU A 175 -1.77 -8.67 0.01
C LEU A 175 -2.41 -9.79 0.82
N PHE A 176 -3.22 -9.39 1.80
CA PHE A 176 -3.95 -10.28 2.68
C PHE A 176 -5.40 -9.82 2.81
N LEU A 177 -6.33 -10.77 2.73
CA LEU A 177 -7.76 -10.52 2.97
C LEU A 177 -8.21 -11.30 4.19
N SER A 178 -8.81 -10.60 5.14
CA SER A 178 -9.46 -11.21 6.29
C SER A 178 -10.73 -10.46 6.64
N SER A 179 -11.83 -11.17 6.84
CA SER A 179 -13.12 -10.60 7.25
C SER A 179 -13.60 -9.43 6.38
N GLY A 180 -13.31 -9.46 5.07
CA GLY A 180 -13.67 -8.40 4.14
C GLY A 180 -12.78 -7.15 4.20
N GLN A 181 -11.70 -7.18 4.98
CA GLN A 181 -10.69 -6.13 5.06
C GLN A 181 -9.44 -6.52 4.27
N LEU A 182 -8.90 -5.56 3.51
CA LEU A 182 -7.62 -5.66 2.84
C LEU A 182 -6.50 -5.16 3.75
N TYR A 183 -5.40 -5.89 3.76
CA TYR A 183 -4.15 -5.48 4.37
C TYR A 183 -3.05 -5.53 3.31
N ILE A 184 -2.24 -4.48 3.26
CA ILE A 184 -0.94 -4.49 2.59
C ILE A 184 0.06 -5.00 3.61
N VAL A 185 0.81 -6.05 3.26
CA VAL A 185 1.68 -6.72 4.23
C VAL A 185 3.15 -6.68 3.79
N THR A 186 4.07 -6.58 4.75
CA THR A 186 5.53 -6.60 4.53
C THR A 186 6.12 -7.78 5.29
N ALA A 187 7.08 -8.49 4.67
CA ALA A 187 7.73 -9.63 5.31
C ALA A 187 8.56 -9.21 6.52
N GLU A 188 8.39 -9.88 7.66
CA GLU A 188 9.21 -9.63 8.85
C GLU A 188 10.59 -10.27 8.71
N GLY A 189 11.64 -9.45 8.73
CA GLY A 189 13.02 -9.95 8.70
C GLY A 189 13.33 -10.88 7.51
N GLY A 190 12.65 -10.71 6.37
CA GLY A 190 12.77 -11.58 5.20
C GLY A 190 12.00 -12.91 5.31
N SER A 191 11.16 -13.08 6.34
CA SER A 191 10.31 -14.25 6.51
C SER A 191 9.40 -14.47 5.30
N THR A 192 9.16 -15.74 4.98
CA THR A 192 8.20 -16.13 3.96
C THR A 192 6.81 -16.39 4.51
N ASN A 193 6.65 -16.42 5.84
CA ASN A 193 5.41 -16.86 6.50
C ASN A 193 4.92 -15.93 7.63
N THR A 194 5.66 -14.87 7.93
CA THR A 194 5.33 -13.89 8.97
C THR A 194 5.41 -12.48 8.40
N PHE A 195 4.38 -11.69 8.63
CA PHE A 195 4.24 -10.37 8.04
C PHE A 195 3.71 -9.33 9.02
N ASP A 196 4.20 -8.11 8.89
CA ASP A 196 3.57 -6.92 9.46
C ASP A 196 2.50 -6.39 8.50
N ALA A 197 1.35 -5.99 9.02
CA ALA A 197 0.25 -5.41 8.25
C ALA A 197 0.16 -3.88 8.36
N SER A 198 -0.30 -3.27 7.27
CA SER A 198 -0.86 -1.91 7.28
C SER A 198 -2.12 -1.82 8.16
N ALA A 199 -2.62 -0.59 8.33
CA ALA A 199 -4.00 -0.40 8.77
C ALA A 199 -4.99 -1.14 7.82
N PRO A 200 -6.12 -1.64 8.35
CA PRO A 200 -7.11 -2.35 7.55
C PRO A 200 -7.86 -1.41 6.61
N LEU A 201 -8.05 -1.84 5.36
CA LEU A 201 -8.82 -1.11 4.36
C LEU A 201 -10.12 -1.85 4.05
N SER A 202 -11.20 -1.13 3.80
CA SER A 202 -12.56 -1.66 3.58
C SER A 202 -13.13 -1.25 2.23
N ARG A 203 -13.99 -2.07 1.62
CA ARG A 203 -14.65 -1.71 0.33
C ARG A 203 -15.74 -0.66 0.51
#